data_AF-A0A1W1HE78-F1
#
_entry.id   AF-A0A1W1HE78-F1
#
_cell.length_a   1.000
_cell.length_b   1.000
_cell.length_c   1.000
_cell.angle_alpha   90.00
_cell.angle_beta   90.00
_cell.angle_gamma   90.00
#
_symmetry.space_group_name_H-M   'P 1'
#
loop_
_entity.id
_entity.type
_entity.pdbx_description
1 polymer ?
#
loop_
_entity_poly.entity_id
_entity_poly.type
_entity_poly.pdbx_seq_one_letter_code
_entity_poly.pdbx_strand_id
1 'polypeptide(L)'
;MGSSTKFDEKWEAVLKKSGAFAAFSEMLSLWSAHSEKPVVLLIDEIDALVGDTLISVLRQLREGYNDRPDHFPSSVLLCGVRDIRDYRIHSEREKSIITGGSAFNVKAKSLRLGDFNFEEVLGLTFQHETETGQKFTKEAVNALWDNTCGQPWLVNALCYEVTFEMREFRERTKEIPFDAILQARENLIQRRETHLDQLADKLKEERVRRVIEPILSGETSESSFNMPDIEYLVDLGLIRRDVNGNLDISNPIYREVIPRELIAAWQSGMYQKPSWYITETGRLDMHKLMQKFQEFFRENSEHWVERFQYKEAGPHLLLQAFLQRIINGGGRIDREYGLGKKRVDIMVQWSEAQKEVIELKILRKSLEKTIDEGKRQLASYMERCGVNSGHLVIFDRSVDKEWDEKIFYREVMESTRKFFIWGM
;
A
#
# COMPACT_ATOMS: atom_id res chain seq x y z
N MET A 1 14.57 -39.16 7.91
CA MET A 1 13.63 -38.91 9.04
C MET A 1 14.25 -39.27 10.40
N GLY A 2 15.53 -38.91 10.67
CA GLY A 2 16.21 -39.33 11.90
C GLY A 2 16.95 -38.23 12.69
N SER A 3 16.86 -36.96 12.26
CA SER A 3 17.58 -35.84 12.91
C SER A 3 16.70 -34.95 13.79
N SER A 4 15.40 -34.78 13.50
CA SER A 4 14.58 -33.83 14.27
C SER A 4 14.25 -34.34 15.68
N THR A 5 14.05 -35.65 15.86
CA THR A 5 13.74 -36.25 17.17
C THR A 5 14.86 -36.09 18.20
N LYS A 6 16.12 -35.88 17.79
CA LYS A 6 17.24 -35.65 18.73
C LYS A 6 17.37 -34.20 19.19
N PHE A 7 16.77 -33.25 18.48
CA PHE A 7 16.83 -31.82 18.80
C PHE A 7 15.81 -31.44 19.86
N ASP A 8 14.58 -31.94 19.73
CA ASP A 8 13.48 -31.64 20.64
C ASP A 8 13.75 -32.13 22.08
N GLU A 9 14.54 -33.19 22.24
CA GLU A 9 14.88 -33.76 23.55
C GLU A 9 16.06 -33.05 24.25
N LYS A 10 16.86 -32.24 23.52
CA LYS A 10 18.15 -31.72 24.03
C LYS A 10 18.19 -30.23 24.28
N TRP A 11 17.30 -29.44 23.66
CA TRP A 11 17.37 -27.98 23.76
C TRP A 11 17.21 -27.48 25.21
N GLU A 12 16.36 -28.12 26.03
CA GLU A 12 16.21 -27.73 27.44
C GLU A 12 17.48 -27.96 28.24
N ALA A 13 18.16 -29.09 28.01
CA ALA A 13 19.40 -29.44 28.70
C ALA A 13 20.53 -28.49 28.28
N VAL A 14 20.62 -28.19 26.98
CA VAL A 14 21.57 -27.20 26.45
C VAL A 14 21.28 -25.80 26.99
N LEU A 15 20.01 -25.38 27.05
CA LEU A 15 19.63 -24.10 27.63
C LEU A 15 19.96 -24.01 29.12
N LYS A 16 19.68 -25.05 29.90
CA LYS A 16 20.02 -25.12 31.33
C LYS A 16 21.54 -25.08 31.57
N LYS A 17 22.33 -25.70 30.69
CA LYS A 17 23.80 -25.81 30.83
C LYS A 17 24.54 -24.57 30.30
N SER A 18 24.21 -24.13 29.09
CA SER A 18 24.92 -23.07 28.36
C SER A 18 24.31 -21.68 28.60
N GLY A 19 23.08 -21.62 29.09
CA GLY A 19 22.36 -20.37 29.34
C GLY A 19 21.81 -19.72 28.07
N ALA A 20 20.94 -18.72 28.25
CA ALA A 20 20.19 -18.09 27.16
C ALA A 20 21.06 -17.41 26.08
N PHE A 21 22.31 -17.04 26.41
CA PHE A 21 23.21 -16.32 25.51
C PHE A 21 24.17 -17.21 24.71
N ALA A 22 24.20 -18.52 24.96
CA ALA A 22 25.08 -19.46 24.24
C ALA A 22 24.37 -20.74 23.75
N ALA A 23 23.15 -21.01 24.24
CA ALA A 23 22.42 -22.21 23.90
C ALA A 23 22.13 -22.34 22.39
N PHE A 24 21.89 -21.23 21.69
CA PHE A 24 21.63 -21.28 20.25
C PHE A 24 22.88 -21.70 19.48
N SER A 25 24.04 -21.11 19.80
CA SER A 25 25.32 -21.49 19.18
C SER A 25 25.65 -22.97 19.43
N GLU A 26 25.53 -23.44 20.68
CA GLU A 26 25.80 -24.83 21.06
C GLU A 26 24.88 -25.81 20.30
N MET A 27 23.61 -25.47 20.14
CA MET A 27 22.68 -26.29 19.35
C MET A 27 23.09 -26.35 17.88
N LEU A 28 23.50 -25.24 17.26
CA LEU A 28 23.99 -25.23 15.88
C LEU A 28 25.29 -26.04 15.71
N SER A 29 26.18 -25.99 16.71
CA SER A 29 27.40 -26.79 16.70
C SER A 29 27.12 -28.28 16.81
N LEU A 30 26.23 -28.68 17.73
CA LEU A 30 25.79 -30.06 17.84
C LEU A 30 25.10 -30.53 16.56
N TRP A 31 24.29 -29.69 15.91
CA TRP A 31 23.67 -30.05 14.64
C TRP A 31 24.72 -30.36 13.57
N SER A 32 25.66 -29.43 13.39
CA SER A 32 26.65 -29.49 12.31
C SER A 32 27.59 -30.68 12.50
N ALA A 33 28.03 -30.94 13.74
CA ALA A 33 28.90 -32.07 14.08
C ALA A 33 28.25 -33.44 13.84
N HIS A 34 26.92 -33.52 13.87
CA HIS A 34 26.18 -34.77 13.63
C HIS A 34 25.62 -34.89 12.22
N SER A 35 25.81 -33.87 11.37
CA SER A 35 25.34 -33.88 9.99
C SER A 35 26.40 -34.48 9.08
N GLU A 36 26.01 -35.47 8.27
CA GLU A 36 26.90 -36.07 7.25
C GLU A 36 27.18 -35.11 6.08
N LYS A 37 26.43 -34.01 5.99
CA LYS A 37 26.56 -32.98 4.94
C LYS A 37 26.66 -31.58 5.57
N PRO A 38 27.34 -30.63 4.92
CA PRO A 38 27.37 -29.24 5.37
C PRO A 38 25.96 -28.68 5.55
N VAL A 39 25.71 -28.05 6.71
CA VAL A 39 24.41 -27.47 7.05
C VAL A 39 24.28 -26.07 6.46
N VAL A 40 23.12 -25.76 5.87
CA VAL A 40 22.71 -24.40 5.50
C VAL A 40 21.52 -24.00 6.37
N LEU A 41 21.67 -22.93 7.14
CA LEU A 41 20.64 -22.43 8.06
C LEU A 41 19.88 -21.27 7.41
N LEU A 42 18.56 -21.40 7.31
CA LEU A 42 17.67 -20.30 6.92
C LEU A 42 16.88 -19.91 8.16
N ILE A 43 16.98 -18.65 8.56
CA ILE A 43 16.17 -18.07 9.64
C ILE A 43 15.24 -17.05 9.00
N ASP A 44 13.96 -17.40 8.93
CA ASP A 44 12.92 -16.49 8.46
C ASP A 44 12.44 -15.56 9.56
N GLU A 45 11.87 -14.42 9.16
CA GLU A 45 11.36 -13.37 10.05
C GLU A 45 12.35 -12.99 11.17
N ILE A 46 13.64 -12.87 10.85
CA ILE A 46 14.68 -12.50 11.83
C ILE A 46 14.36 -11.15 12.50
N ASP A 47 13.59 -10.32 11.82
CA ASP A 47 13.11 -9.01 12.23
C ASP A 47 11.96 -9.03 13.22
N ALA A 48 11.36 -10.20 13.48
CA ALA A 48 10.47 -10.40 14.62
C ALA A 48 11.24 -10.36 15.96
N LEU A 49 12.55 -10.64 15.95
CA LEU A 49 13.40 -10.50 17.14
C LEU A 49 13.75 -9.02 17.37
N VAL A 50 13.55 -8.55 18.61
CA VAL A 50 13.81 -7.16 19.00
C VAL A 50 14.80 -7.06 20.16
N GLY A 51 15.47 -5.91 20.26
CA GLY A 51 16.31 -5.57 21.42
C GLY A 51 17.47 -6.55 21.63
N ASP A 52 17.66 -6.92 22.90
CA ASP A 52 18.75 -7.80 23.33
C ASP A 52 18.65 -9.22 22.76
N THR A 53 17.47 -9.68 22.37
CA THR A 53 17.26 -11.02 21.78
C THR A 53 17.90 -11.11 20.40
N LEU A 54 17.64 -10.13 19.52
CA LEU A 54 18.26 -10.07 18.20
C LEU A 54 19.79 -9.95 18.32
N ILE A 55 20.28 -9.09 19.23
CA ILE A 55 21.71 -8.94 19.49
C ILE A 55 22.34 -10.27 19.93
N SER A 56 21.68 -11.01 20.82
CA SER A 56 22.18 -12.30 21.31
C SER A 56 22.29 -13.32 20.19
N VAL A 57 21.30 -13.41 19.30
CA VAL A 57 21.34 -14.32 18.15
C VAL A 57 22.48 -13.95 17.20
N LEU A 58 22.62 -12.66 16.86
CA LEU A 58 23.69 -12.20 15.96
C LEU A 58 25.09 -12.43 16.53
N ARG A 59 25.30 -12.21 17.83
CA ARG A 59 26.59 -12.50 18.49
C ARG A 59 26.95 -13.98 18.42
N GLN A 60 25.99 -14.86 18.71
CA GLN A 60 26.18 -16.31 18.64
C GLN A 60 26.51 -16.78 17.21
N LEU A 61 25.81 -16.26 16.20
CA LEU A 61 26.10 -16.57 14.78
C LEU A 61 27.51 -16.12 14.37
N ARG A 62 27.96 -14.97 14.89
CA ARG A 62 29.30 -14.44 14.62
C ARG A 62 30.39 -15.31 15.24
N GLU A 63 30.19 -15.74 16.48
CA GLU A 63 31.18 -16.52 17.25
C GLU A 63 31.47 -17.87 16.59
N GLY A 64 30.43 -18.55 16.09
CA GLY A 64 30.58 -19.84 15.38
C GLY A 64 31.17 -19.75 13.97
N TYR A 65 31.50 -18.55 13.45
CA TYR A 65 31.99 -18.36 12.07
C TYR A 65 33.24 -19.19 11.76
N ASN A 66 34.16 -19.32 12.73
CA ASN A 66 35.44 -20.01 12.56
C ASN A 66 35.32 -21.54 12.62
N ASP A 67 34.18 -22.05 13.11
CA ASP A 67 33.97 -23.49 13.34
C ASP A 67 33.27 -24.17 12.14
N ARG A 68 33.05 -23.43 11.05
CA ARG A 68 32.42 -23.92 9.83
C ARG A 68 33.41 -24.73 8.98
N PRO A 69 32.96 -25.77 8.25
CA PRO A 69 31.58 -26.30 8.22
C PRO A 69 31.32 -27.42 9.23
N ASP A 70 32.36 -27.93 9.91
CA ASP A 70 32.29 -29.19 10.67
C ASP A 70 31.54 -29.06 12.00
N HIS A 71 31.62 -27.88 12.63
CA HIS A 71 31.06 -27.60 13.95
C HIS A 71 30.20 -26.34 13.97
N PHE A 72 29.79 -25.84 12.81
CA PHE A 72 28.81 -24.75 12.67
C PHE A 72 28.23 -24.69 11.23
N PRO A 73 27.01 -24.16 11.01
CA PRO A 73 26.40 -24.11 9.68
C PRO A 73 27.29 -23.44 8.64
N SER A 74 27.53 -24.12 7.52
CA SER A 74 28.38 -23.66 6.42
C SER A 74 27.91 -22.33 5.83
N SER A 75 26.60 -22.07 5.83
CA SER A 75 26.01 -20.79 5.42
C SER A 75 24.77 -20.50 6.24
N VAL A 76 24.55 -19.21 6.49
CA VAL A 76 23.40 -18.70 7.23
C VAL A 76 22.72 -17.63 6.38
N LEU A 77 21.43 -17.80 6.12
CA LEU A 77 20.58 -16.83 5.46
C LEU A 77 19.61 -16.28 6.52
N LEU A 78 19.65 -14.97 6.72
CA LEU A 78 18.73 -14.27 7.60
C LEU A 78 17.74 -13.53 6.71
N CYS A 79 16.49 -13.95 6.74
CA CYS A 79 15.39 -13.41 5.96
C CYS A 79 14.53 -12.53 6.86
N GLY A 80 14.16 -11.36 6.36
CA GLY A 80 13.33 -10.39 7.06
C GLY A 80 12.94 -9.26 6.11
N VAL A 81 12.01 -8.41 6.53
CA VAL A 81 11.47 -7.34 5.67
C VAL A 81 12.48 -6.20 5.47
N ARG A 82 13.49 -6.10 6.34
CA ARG A 82 14.52 -5.04 6.29
C ARG A 82 15.92 -5.61 6.42
N ASP A 83 16.89 -4.86 5.89
CA ASP A 83 18.30 -5.18 6.10
C ASP A 83 18.64 -5.06 7.60
N ILE A 84 19.43 -6.02 8.09
CA ILE A 84 19.82 -6.05 9.51
C ILE A 84 20.62 -4.80 9.93
N ARG A 85 21.23 -4.10 8.97
CA ARG A 85 21.94 -2.83 9.22
C ARG A 85 21.03 -1.67 9.56
N ASP A 86 19.75 -1.74 9.18
CA ASP A 86 18.79 -0.66 9.39
C ASP A 86 18.13 -0.74 10.77
N TYR A 87 18.39 -1.80 11.54
CA TYR A 87 17.93 -1.90 12.92
C TYR A 87 18.70 -0.93 13.81
N ARG A 88 17.99 0.09 14.31
CA ARG A 88 18.40 0.86 15.48
C ARG A 88 17.98 0.10 16.73
N ILE A 89 18.87 -0.74 17.26
CA ILE A 89 18.54 -1.55 18.43
C ILE A 89 18.80 -0.74 19.70
N HIS A 90 17.76 -0.54 20.49
CA HIS A 90 17.90 -0.06 21.85
C HIS A 90 18.21 -1.26 22.75
N SER A 91 19.41 -1.31 23.33
CA SER A 91 19.74 -2.30 24.35
C SER A 91 19.41 -1.73 25.71
N GLU A 92 18.50 -2.37 26.45
CA GLU A 92 18.20 -2.00 27.84
C GLU A 92 19.41 -2.25 28.74
N ARG A 93 20.18 -3.31 28.42
CA ARG A 93 21.38 -3.70 29.16
C ARG A 93 22.56 -2.75 28.95
N GLU A 94 22.80 -2.32 27.72
CA GLU A 94 23.92 -1.41 27.39
C GLU A 94 23.50 0.07 27.45
N LYS A 95 22.23 0.38 27.80
CA LYS A 95 21.63 1.73 27.92
C LYS A 95 22.00 2.68 26.78
N SER A 96 22.20 2.13 25.58
CA SER A 96 22.69 2.86 24.42
C SER A 96 22.00 2.36 23.16
N ILE A 97 21.93 3.26 22.17
CA ILE A 97 21.46 2.91 20.83
C ILE A 97 22.62 2.27 20.10
N ILE A 98 22.53 0.98 19.83
CA ILE A 98 23.53 0.30 19.02
C ILE A 98 23.14 0.51 17.55
N THR A 99 23.65 1.59 16.97
CA THR A 99 23.65 1.82 15.52
C THR A 99 24.92 1.21 14.94
N GLY A 100 24.81 0.09 14.20
CA GLY A 100 25.95 -0.47 13.46
C GLY A 100 27.18 -0.76 14.34
N GLY A 101 27.22 -1.95 14.94
CA GLY A 101 28.31 -2.39 15.81
C GLY A 101 28.92 -3.73 15.38
N SER A 102 29.95 -4.17 16.11
CA SER A 102 30.69 -5.42 15.87
C SER A 102 29.79 -6.67 15.72
N ALA A 103 28.62 -6.70 16.40
CA ALA A 103 27.64 -7.79 16.32
C ALA A 103 26.96 -7.91 14.94
N PHE A 104 27.01 -6.87 14.10
CA PHE A 104 26.43 -6.84 12.76
C PHE A 104 27.42 -7.29 11.67
N ASN A 105 28.69 -7.52 12.02
CA ASN A 105 29.72 -8.06 11.12
C ASN A 105 29.57 -9.58 10.89
N VAL A 106 28.34 -10.06 10.74
CA VAL A 106 28.00 -11.46 10.40
C VAL A 106 27.72 -11.61 8.90
N LYS A 107 27.62 -10.48 8.19
CA LYS A 107 27.03 -10.40 6.85
C LYS A 107 28.09 -10.38 5.75
N ALA A 108 28.02 -11.37 4.85
CA ALA A 108 28.83 -11.42 3.63
C ALA A 108 28.19 -10.67 2.45
N LYS A 109 26.87 -10.72 2.30
CA LYS A 109 26.12 -10.07 1.20
C LYS A 109 24.71 -9.70 1.66
N SER A 110 24.16 -8.60 1.13
CA SER A 110 22.71 -8.32 1.18
C SER A 110 22.09 -8.73 -0.14
N LEU A 111 21.13 -9.65 -0.10
CA LEU A 111 20.34 -10.04 -1.26
C LEU A 111 18.95 -9.45 -1.08
N ARG A 112 18.46 -8.76 -2.10
CA ARG A 112 17.09 -8.27 -2.17
C ARG A 112 16.34 -9.12 -3.18
N LEU A 113 15.30 -9.80 -2.73
CA LEU A 113 14.31 -10.38 -3.63
C LEU A 113 13.36 -9.23 -4.01
N GLY A 114 13.35 -8.89 -5.29
CA GLY A 114 12.50 -7.83 -5.83
C GLY A 114 11.11 -8.34 -6.18
N ASP A 115 10.29 -7.40 -6.66
CA ASP A 115 9.04 -7.74 -7.34
C ASP A 115 9.32 -8.50 -8.64
N PHE A 116 8.34 -9.28 -9.09
CA PHE A 116 8.43 -9.93 -10.39
C PHE A 116 8.53 -8.88 -11.50
N ASN A 117 9.31 -9.19 -12.53
CA ASN A 117 9.19 -8.48 -13.80
C ASN A 117 8.05 -9.07 -14.64
N PHE A 118 7.70 -8.41 -15.76
CA PHE A 118 6.58 -8.83 -16.60
C PHE A 118 6.74 -10.26 -17.14
N GLU A 119 7.96 -10.66 -17.53
CA GLU A 119 8.24 -12.01 -18.03
C GLU A 119 8.10 -13.07 -16.93
N GLU A 120 8.42 -12.72 -15.67
CA GLU A 120 8.20 -13.59 -14.52
C GLU A 120 6.71 -13.75 -14.21
N VAL A 121 5.91 -12.68 -14.32
CA VAL A 121 4.44 -12.76 -14.19
C VAL A 121 3.84 -13.63 -15.30
N LEU A 122 4.28 -13.42 -16.56
CA LEU A 122 3.89 -14.25 -17.68
C LEU A 122 4.27 -15.71 -17.45
N GLY A 123 5.51 -15.96 -17.02
CA GLY A 123 6.02 -17.30 -16.70
C GLY A 123 5.22 -18.00 -15.60
N LEU A 124 4.75 -17.26 -14.59
CA LEU A 124 3.89 -17.80 -13.53
C LEU A 124 2.53 -18.26 -14.10
N THR A 125 1.89 -17.43 -14.93
CA THR A 125 0.61 -17.80 -15.56
C THR A 125 0.75 -18.97 -16.53
N PHE A 126 1.89 -19.06 -17.22
CA PHE A 126 2.19 -20.17 -18.12
C PHE A 126 2.43 -21.51 -17.38
N GLN A 127 3.04 -21.46 -16.19
CA GLN A 127 3.17 -22.65 -15.33
C GLN A 127 1.78 -23.18 -14.94
N HIS A 128 0.86 -22.31 -14.54
CA HIS A 128 -0.53 -22.69 -14.26
C HIS A 128 -1.24 -23.28 -15.48
N GLU A 129 -1.07 -22.68 -16.67
CA GLU A 129 -1.62 -23.23 -17.92
C GLU A 129 -1.07 -24.63 -18.22
N THR A 130 0.24 -24.83 -18.03
CA THR A 130 0.90 -26.11 -18.28
C THR A 130 0.41 -27.20 -17.32
N GLU A 131 0.22 -26.86 -16.05
CA GLU A 131 -0.19 -27.82 -15.02
C GLU A 131 -1.69 -28.14 -15.04
N THR A 132 -2.53 -27.16 -15.39
CA THR A 132 -4.00 -27.28 -15.23
C THR A 132 -4.76 -27.29 -16.55
N GLY A 133 -4.14 -26.89 -17.65
CA GLY A 133 -4.77 -26.66 -18.95
C GLY A 133 -5.61 -25.37 -19.02
N GLN A 134 -5.75 -24.62 -17.92
CA GLN A 134 -6.52 -23.38 -17.89
C GLN A 134 -5.68 -22.20 -18.36
N LYS A 135 -6.16 -21.53 -19.40
CA LYS A 135 -5.45 -20.41 -20.03
C LYS A 135 -5.80 -19.07 -19.42
N PHE A 136 -4.88 -18.13 -19.51
CA PHE A 136 -5.12 -16.71 -19.32
C PHE A 136 -5.06 -16.00 -20.66
N THR A 137 -6.01 -15.10 -20.95
CA THR A 137 -5.87 -14.25 -22.14
C THR A 137 -4.69 -13.29 -21.97
N LYS A 138 -4.17 -12.75 -23.08
CA LYS A 138 -3.09 -11.74 -23.02
C LYS A 138 -3.51 -10.50 -22.23
N GLU A 139 -4.76 -10.08 -22.38
CA GLU A 139 -5.34 -8.95 -21.69
C GLU A 139 -5.46 -9.22 -20.17
N ALA A 140 -5.73 -10.46 -19.76
CA ALA A 140 -5.73 -10.86 -18.36
C ALA A 140 -4.31 -10.78 -17.74
N VAL A 141 -3.28 -11.26 -18.45
CA VAL A 141 -1.89 -11.15 -17.98
C VAL A 141 -1.45 -9.68 -17.89
N ASN A 142 -1.80 -8.85 -18.87
CA ASN A 142 -1.56 -7.42 -18.82
C ASN A 142 -2.28 -6.77 -17.63
N ALA A 143 -3.55 -7.13 -17.37
CA ALA A 143 -4.28 -6.63 -16.22
C ALA A 143 -3.64 -7.05 -14.89
N LEU A 144 -3.12 -8.27 -14.77
CA LEU A 144 -2.36 -8.70 -13.59
C LEU A 144 -1.15 -7.80 -13.39
N TRP A 145 -0.35 -7.59 -14.43
CA TRP A 145 0.81 -6.70 -14.36
C TRP A 145 0.41 -5.26 -13.98
N ASP A 146 -0.54 -4.68 -14.70
CA ASP A 146 -0.93 -3.28 -14.52
C ASP A 146 -1.44 -3.01 -13.11
N ASN A 147 -2.15 -3.97 -12.50
CA ASN A 147 -2.72 -3.80 -11.16
C ASN A 147 -1.75 -4.11 -10.01
N THR A 148 -0.77 -4.97 -10.24
CA THR A 148 0.13 -5.48 -9.19
C THR A 148 1.53 -4.87 -9.26
N CYS A 149 1.93 -4.38 -10.44
CA CYS A 149 3.30 -4.04 -10.79
C CYS A 149 4.32 -5.13 -10.42
N GLY A 150 3.91 -6.40 -10.50
CA GLY A 150 4.76 -7.55 -10.19
C GLY A 150 4.90 -7.88 -8.71
N GLN A 151 4.19 -7.16 -7.82
CA GLN A 151 4.28 -7.42 -6.38
C GLN A 151 3.88 -8.89 -6.09
N PRO A 152 4.79 -9.73 -5.53
CA PRO A 152 4.62 -11.19 -5.58
C PRO A 152 3.35 -11.68 -4.89
N TRP A 153 3.00 -11.09 -3.75
CA TRP A 153 1.79 -11.49 -3.03
C TRP A 153 0.52 -11.14 -3.81
N LEU A 154 0.41 -9.94 -4.37
CA LEU A 154 -0.74 -9.47 -5.14
C LEU A 154 -0.91 -10.26 -6.44
N VAL A 155 0.17 -10.56 -7.16
CA VAL A 155 0.12 -11.41 -8.36
C VAL A 155 -0.47 -12.77 -8.02
N ASN A 156 0.05 -13.43 -6.98
CA ASN A 156 -0.43 -14.73 -6.56
C ASN A 156 -1.85 -14.66 -5.99
N ALA A 157 -2.20 -13.63 -5.21
CA ALA A 157 -3.52 -13.45 -4.62
C ALA A 157 -4.61 -13.25 -5.70
N LEU A 158 -4.33 -12.45 -6.74
CA LEU A 158 -5.25 -12.28 -7.87
C LEU A 158 -5.39 -13.59 -8.66
N CYS A 159 -4.29 -14.27 -8.96
CA CYS A 159 -4.35 -15.56 -9.64
C CYS A 159 -5.14 -16.58 -8.82
N TYR A 160 -4.89 -16.66 -7.52
CA TYR A 160 -5.59 -17.56 -6.61
C TYR A 160 -7.09 -17.25 -6.53
N GLU A 161 -7.46 -15.98 -6.36
CA GLU A 161 -8.85 -15.55 -6.33
C GLU A 161 -9.61 -15.97 -7.59
N VAL A 162 -9.04 -15.70 -8.77
CA VAL A 162 -9.69 -16.04 -10.04
C VAL A 162 -9.76 -17.54 -10.25
N THR A 163 -8.69 -18.26 -9.96
CA THR A 163 -8.57 -19.68 -10.34
C THR A 163 -9.16 -20.63 -9.29
N PHE A 164 -9.28 -20.24 -8.02
CA PHE A 164 -9.79 -21.11 -6.95
C PHE A 164 -11.07 -20.59 -6.30
N GLU A 165 -11.19 -19.28 -6.06
CA GLU A 165 -12.32 -18.74 -5.31
C GLU A 165 -13.52 -18.41 -6.19
N MET A 166 -13.30 -17.77 -7.34
CA MET A 166 -14.36 -17.39 -8.27
C MET A 166 -15.01 -18.63 -8.92
N ARG A 167 -16.24 -18.93 -8.50
CA ARG A 167 -16.98 -20.14 -8.90
C ARG A 167 -17.02 -20.37 -10.42
N GLU A 168 -17.15 -19.30 -11.19
CA GLU A 168 -17.23 -19.36 -12.65
C GLU A 168 -15.98 -19.98 -13.29
N PHE A 169 -14.80 -19.71 -12.72
CA PHE A 169 -13.49 -20.04 -13.26
C PHE A 169 -12.80 -21.21 -12.56
N ARG A 170 -13.49 -21.86 -11.61
CA ARG A 170 -13.06 -23.17 -11.08
C ARG A 170 -13.08 -24.25 -12.15
N GLU A 171 -13.89 -24.08 -13.19
CA GLU A 171 -13.90 -24.94 -14.37
C GLU A 171 -12.69 -24.60 -15.27
N ARG A 172 -11.69 -25.48 -15.28
CA ARG A 172 -10.39 -25.25 -15.94
C ARG A 172 -10.46 -25.15 -17.47
N THR A 173 -11.58 -25.54 -18.08
CA THR A 173 -11.82 -25.40 -19.53
C THR A 173 -12.08 -23.95 -19.95
N LYS A 174 -12.48 -23.09 -19.01
CA LYS A 174 -12.73 -21.67 -19.27
C LYS A 174 -11.45 -20.88 -19.16
N GLU A 175 -11.15 -20.16 -20.22
CA GLU A 175 -10.08 -19.18 -20.25
C GLU A 175 -10.39 -18.00 -19.33
N ILE A 176 -9.36 -17.47 -18.67
CA ILE A 176 -9.46 -16.33 -17.76
C ILE A 176 -9.38 -15.02 -18.55
N PRO A 177 -10.47 -14.23 -18.62
CA PRO A 177 -10.48 -12.96 -19.33
C PRO A 177 -10.02 -11.79 -18.45
N PHE A 178 -9.77 -10.64 -19.09
CA PHE A 178 -9.48 -9.36 -18.45
C PHE A 178 -10.44 -9.02 -17.29
N ASP A 179 -11.75 -9.12 -17.52
CA ASP A 179 -12.77 -8.74 -16.53
C ASP A 179 -12.71 -9.59 -15.25
N ALA A 180 -12.25 -10.85 -15.36
CA ALA A 180 -12.09 -11.72 -14.20
C ALA A 180 -10.99 -11.22 -13.26
N ILE A 181 -9.88 -10.71 -13.81
CA ILE A 181 -8.80 -10.11 -13.03
C ILE A 181 -9.28 -8.85 -12.32
N LEU A 182 -10.04 -8.00 -13.01
CA LEU A 182 -10.61 -6.80 -12.40
C LEU A 182 -11.58 -7.15 -11.28
N GLN A 183 -12.44 -8.15 -11.48
CA GLN A 183 -13.36 -8.60 -10.44
C GLN A 183 -12.61 -9.18 -9.24
N ALA A 184 -11.57 -9.97 -9.45
CA ALA A 184 -10.73 -10.48 -8.37
C ALA A 184 -10.04 -9.36 -7.58
N ARG A 185 -9.55 -8.32 -8.27
CA ARG A 185 -9.01 -7.13 -7.61
C ARG A 185 -10.04 -6.48 -6.69
N GLU A 186 -11.27 -6.27 -7.17
CA GLU A 186 -12.32 -5.70 -6.34
C GLU A 186 -12.66 -6.59 -5.15
N ASN A 187 -12.71 -7.92 -5.33
CA ASN A 187 -12.93 -8.87 -4.24
C ASN A 187 -11.85 -8.76 -3.16
N LEU A 188 -10.56 -8.76 -3.53
CA LEU A 188 -9.46 -8.63 -2.57
C LEU A 188 -9.54 -7.32 -1.77
N ILE A 189 -9.83 -6.21 -2.44
CA ILE A 189 -9.93 -4.88 -1.82
C ILE A 189 -11.13 -4.81 -0.88
N GLN A 190 -12.24 -5.47 -1.21
CA GLN A 190 -13.43 -5.51 -0.35
C GLN A 190 -13.23 -6.40 0.87
N ARG A 191 -12.57 -7.56 0.72
CA ARG A 191 -12.39 -8.53 1.81
C ARG A 191 -11.37 -8.11 2.87
N ARG A 192 -10.51 -7.12 2.58
CA ARG A 192 -9.41 -6.70 3.46
C ARG A 192 -8.55 -7.89 3.91
N GLU A 193 -7.93 -8.55 2.94
CA GLU A 193 -7.03 -9.67 3.23
C GLU A 193 -5.95 -9.28 4.26
N THR A 194 -5.48 -10.23 5.07
CA THR A 194 -4.55 -9.99 6.20
C THR A 194 -3.30 -9.18 5.81
N HIS A 195 -2.78 -9.38 4.60
CA HIS A 195 -1.64 -8.60 4.07
C HIS A 195 -1.97 -7.10 3.94
N LEU A 196 -3.21 -6.77 3.56
CA LEU A 196 -3.72 -5.40 3.49
C LEU A 196 -4.04 -4.83 4.89
N ASP A 197 -4.34 -5.68 5.89
CA ASP A 197 -4.49 -5.23 7.27
C ASP A 197 -3.14 -4.85 7.91
N GLN A 198 -2.07 -5.62 7.63
CA GLN A 198 -0.72 -5.29 8.11
C GLN A 198 -0.24 -3.92 7.60
N LEU A 199 -0.69 -3.52 6.41
CA LEU A 199 -0.44 -2.18 5.86
C LEU A 199 -1.07 -1.09 6.75
N ALA A 200 -2.25 -1.29 7.29
CA ALA A 200 -2.95 -0.29 8.12
C ALA A 200 -2.15 0.07 9.38
N ASP A 201 -1.46 -0.90 9.99
CA ASP A 201 -0.60 -0.64 11.14
C ASP A 201 0.66 0.16 10.74
N LYS A 202 1.24 -0.11 9.57
CA LYS A 202 2.38 0.68 9.05
C LYS A 202 2.00 2.13 8.74
N LEU A 203 0.79 2.37 8.26
CA LEU A 203 0.31 3.72 7.97
C LEU A 203 0.22 4.63 9.21
N LYS A 204 0.23 4.06 10.43
CA LYS A 204 0.27 4.80 11.70
C LYS A 204 1.67 5.32 12.06
N GLU A 205 2.73 4.81 11.43
CA GLU A 205 4.10 5.23 11.74
C GLU A 205 4.38 6.64 11.19
N GLU A 206 4.89 7.55 12.03
CA GLU A 206 5.19 8.94 11.62
C GLU A 206 6.16 9.03 10.43
N ARG A 207 7.09 8.09 10.31
CA ARG A 207 8.01 8.03 9.18
C ARG A 207 7.35 7.62 7.86
N VAL A 208 6.31 6.78 7.93
CA VAL A 208 5.50 6.40 6.77
C VAL A 208 4.64 7.57 6.35
N ARG A 209 3.98 8.21 7.32
CA ARG A 209 3.18 9.42 7.08
C ARG A 209 3.97 10.50 6.33
N ARG A 210 5.19 10.84 6.79
CA ARG A 210 6.03 11.88 6.16
C ARG A 210 6.27 11.67 4.66
N VAL A 211 6.16 10.45 4.16
CA VAL A 211 6.36 10.13 2.75
C VAL A 211 5.03 9.90 2.02
N ILE A 212 4.10 9.15 2.62
CA ILE A 212 2.80 8.84 2.01
C ILE A 212 1.90 10.08 1.91
N GLU A 213 1.86 10.92 2.94
CA GLU A 213 0.98 12.09 2.99
C GLU A 213 1.22 13.06 1.83
N PRO A 214 2.47 13.48 1.53
CA PRO A 214 2.73 14.31 0.35
C PRO A 214 2.39 13.63 -0.97
N ILE A 215 2.54 12.30 -1.08
CA ILE A 215 2.13 11.54 -2.28
C ILE A 215 0.61 11.60 -2.45
N LEU A 216 -0.15 11.39 -1.37
CA LEU A 216 -1.61 11.43 -1.38
C LEU A 216 -2.18 12.82 -1.63
N SER A 217 -1.53 13.88 -1.12
CA SER A 217 -1.93 15.28 -1.39
C SER A 217 -1.48 15.78 -2.77
N GLY A 218 -0.69 15.01 -3.50
CA GLY A 218 -0.13 15.41 -4.80
C GLY A 218 1.01 16.43 -4.69
N GLU A 219 1.62 16.54 -3.51
CA GLU A 219 2.66 17.50 -3.14
C GLU A 219 4.04 16.86 -3.08
N THR A 220 4.49 16.27 -4.18
CA THR A 220 5.90 15.85 -4.28
C THR A 220 6.79 17.06 -4.57
N SER A 221 7.24 17.75 -3.52
CA SER A 221 8.49 18.52 -3.58
C SER A 221 9.61 17.61 -3.10
N GLU A 222 10.50 17.20 -3.99
CA GLU A 222 11.63 16.30 -3.68
C GLU A 222 12.51 16.82 -2.52
N SER A 223 12.48 18.12 -2.27
CA SER A 223 13.28 18.82 -1.26
C SER A 223 12.84 18.61 0.20
N SER A 224 11.74 17.89 0.50
CA SER A 224 11.24 17.71 1.87
C SER A 224 11.33 16.27 2.41
N PHE A 225 11.72 15.29 1.59
CA PHE A 225 11.75 13.89 2.03
C PHE A 225 13.08 13.49 2.65
N ASN A 226 13.01 12.77 3.77
CA ASN A 226 14.16 12.15 4.40
C ASN A 226 14.52 10.83 3.68
N MET A 227 15.73 10.71 3.12
CA MET A 227 16.14 9.53 2.33
C MET A 227 15.97 8.18 3.07
N PRO A 228 16.37 8.03 4.34
CA PRO A 228 16.09 6.84 5.15
C PRO A 228 14.60 6.48 5.27
N ASP A 229 13.69 7.46 5.23
CA ASP A 229 12.25 7.18 5.24
C ASP A 229 11.79 6.67 3.88
N ILE A 230 12.32 7.22 2.78
CA ILE A 230 12.05 6.70 1.43
C ILE A 230 12.53 5.26 1.29
N GLU A 231 13.78 4.99 1.66
CA GLU A 231 14.38 3.64 1.57
C GLU A 231 13.54 2.63 2.35
N TYR A 232 13.14 2.99 3.57
CA TYR A 232 12.25 2.16 4.36
C TYR A 232 10.92 1.82 3.67
N LEU A 233 10.27 2.79 3.02
CA LEU A 233 9.01 2.54 2.34
C LEU A 233 9.18 1.76 1.03
N VAL A 234 10.33 1.89 0.37
CA VAL A 234 10.70 1.07 -0.80
C VAL A 234 10.96 -0.37 -0.37
N ASP A 235 11.60 -0.59 0.78
CA ASP A 235 11.84 -1.93 1.32
C ASP A 235 10.55 -2.59 1.82
N LEU A 236 9.63 -1.81 2.42
CA LEU A 236 8.27 -2.27 2.71
C LEU A 236 7.43 -2.52 1.44
N GLY A 237 7.90 -2.12 0.26
CA GLY A 237 7.16 -2.24 -1.00
C GLY A 237 5.92 -1.34 -1.07
N LEU A 238 5.85 -0.26 -0.29
CA LEU A 238 4.71 0.69 -0.29
C LEU A 238 4.83 1.75 -1.38
N ILE A 239 6.07 2.14 -1.70
CA ILE A 239 6.36 3.12 -2.74
C ILE A 239 7.41 2.58 -3.70
N ARG A 240 7.44 3.15 -4.90
CA ARG A 240 8.49 2.95 -5.90
C ARG A 240 9.03 4.29 -6.36
N ARG A 241 10.23 4.26 -6.91
CA ARG A 241 10.79 5.37 -7.69
C ARG A 241 10.55 5.09 -9.17
N ASP A 242 9.96 6.04 -9.88
CA ASP A 242 9.86 5.93 -11.33
C ASP A 242 11.24 6.15 -11.99
N VAL A 243 11.30 5.98 -13.31
CA VAL A 243 12.55 6.15 -14.09
C VAL A 243 13.13 7.57 -14.01
N ASN A 244 12.32 8.56 -13.61
CA ASN A 244 12.73 9.95 -13.45
C ASN A 244 13.07 10.29 -11.98
N GLY A 245 12.98 9.32 -11.07
CA GLY A 245 13.24 9.49 -9.64
C GLY A 245 12.02 9.97 -8.84
N ASN A 246 10.85 10.13 -9.44
CA ASN A 246 9.64 10.54 -8.71
C ASN A 246 9.16 9.40 -7.81
N LEU A 247 8.68 9.77 -6.61
CA LEU A 247 8.06 8.84 -5.68
C LEU A 247 6.58 8.64 -6.00
N ASP A 248 6.15 7.38 -5.94
CA ASP A 248 4.78 6.97 -6.23
C ASP A 248 4.42 5.72 -5.41
N ILE A 249 3.13 5.50 -5.16
CA ILE A 249 2.65 4.28 -4.51
C ILE A 249 2.96 3.08 -5.41
N SER A 250 3.44 1.99 -4.81
CA SER A 250 4.10 0.88 -5.51
C SER A 250 3.24 0.13 -6.53
N ASN A 251 1.91 0.14 -6.38
CA ASN A 251 0.98 -0.46 -7.36
C ASN A 251 -0.44 0.13 -7.26
N PRO A 252 -1.29 -0.02 -8.29
CA PRO A 252 -2.68 0.46 -8.27
C PRO A 252 -3.59 -0.11 -7.19
N ILE A 253 -3.35 -1.34 -6.70
CA ILE A 253 -4.12 -1.88 -5.58
C ILE A 253 -3.82 -1.10 -4.30
N TYR A 254 -2.55 -0.83 -3.99
CA TYR A 254 -2.19 -0.02 -2.81
C TYR A 254 -2.65 1.43 -2.94
N ARG A 255 -2.70 2.00 -4.15
CA ARG A 255 -3.30 3.32 -4.38
C ARG A 255 -4.78 3.37 -3.99
N GLU A 256 -5.48 2.23 -4.08
CA GLU A 256 -6.87 2.10 -3.66
C GLU A 256 -7.00 1.81 -2.16
N VAL A 257 -6.16 0.92 -1.64
CA VAL A 257 -6.23 0.42 -0.26
C VAL A 257 -5.75 1.47 0.74
N ILE A 258 -4.62 2.15 0.50
CA ILE A 258 -4.04 3.11 1.46
C ILE A 258 -5.07 4.18 1.85
N PRO A 259 -5.70 4.91 0.92
CA PRO A 259 -6.70 5.91 1.30
C PRO A 259 -7.89 5.30 2.04
N ARG A 260 -8.35 4.11 1.65
CA ARG A 260 -9.47 3.40 2.30
C ARG A 260 -9.14 3.06 3.75
N GLU A 261 -7.94 2.59 4.04
CA GLU A 261 -7.53 2.27 5.40
C GLU A 261 -7.42 3.51 6.27
N LEU A 262 -6.91 4.61 5.72
CA LEU A 262 -6.82 5.89 6.44
C LEU A 262 -8.19 6.48 6.83
N ILE A 263 -9.27 6.10 6.13
CA ILE A 263 -10.63 6.64 6.34
C ILE A 263 -11.63 5.62 6.89
N ALA A 264 -11.23 4.36 7.09
CA ALA A 264 -12.13 3.26 7.46
C ALA A 264 -12.93 3.54 8.74
N ALA A 265 -12.25 4.07 9.78
CA ALA A 265 -12.90 4.44 11.04
C ALA A 265 -13.97 5.52 10.86
N TRP A 266 -13.75 6.46 9.94
CA TRP A 266 -14.66 7.57 9.68
C TRP A 266 -15.87 7.15 8.85
N GLN A 267 -15.68 6.27 7.86
CA GLN A 267 -16.81 5.71 7.10
C GLN A 267 -17.84 5.04 8.00
N SER A 268 -17.37 4.31 9.02
CA SER A 268 -18.24 3.63 9.98
C SER A 268 -19.07 4.61 10.83
N GLY A 269 -18.55 5.80 11.08
CA GLY A 269 -19.25 6.86 11.81
C GLY A 269 -20.21 7.71 10.97
N MET A 270 -20.15 7.62 9.63
CA MET A 270 -20.96 8.46 8.74
C MET A 270 -22.34 7.85 8.47
N TYR A 271 -23.39 8.59 8.87
CA TYR A 271 -24.77 8.28 8.53
C TYR A 271 -25.18 8.93 7.20
N GLN A 272 -24.83 8.27 6.08
CA GLN A 272 -25.27 8.64 4.74
C GLN A 272 -25.95 7.46 4.05
N LYS A 273 -27.12 7.69 3.43
CA LYS A 273 -27.84 6.67 2.67
C LYS A 273 -27.72 6.95 1.17
N PRO A 274 -27.29 5.97 0.35
CA PRO A 274 -27.20 6.14 -1.11
C PRO A 274 -28.49 6.68 -1.73
N SER A 275 -29.65 6.18 -1.28
CA SER A 275 -30.98 6.58 -1.77
C SER A 275 -31.28 8.08 -1.66
N TRP A 276 -30.57 8.84 -0.82
CA TRP A 276 -30.77 10.29 -0.71
C TRP A 276 -30.22 11.07 -1.92
N TYR A 277 -29.29 10.46 -2.65
CA TYR A 277 -28.56 11.06 -3.78
C TYR A 277 -28.94 10.43 -5.11
N ILE A 278 -29.93 9.54 -5.13
CA ILE A 278 -30.41 8.90 -6.35
C ILE A 278 -31.71 9.60 -6.74
N THR A 279 -31.75 10.10 -7.98
CA THR A 279 -32.95 10.71 -8.56
C THR A 279 -34.02 9.65 -8.84
N GLU A 280 -35.27 10.08 -9.07
CA GLU A 280 -36.36 9.17 -9.46
C GLU A 280 -36.04 8.37 -10.75
N THR A 281 -35.17 8.91 -11.60
CA THR A 281 -34.68 8.25 -12.84
C THR A 281 -33.54 7.25 -12.60
N GLY A 282 -33.12 7.04 -11.35
CA GLY A 282 -32.03 6.13 -10.99
C GLY A 282 -30.62 6.70 -11.19
N ARG A 283 -30.49 7.97 -11.61
CA ARG A 283 -29.19 8.65 -11.78
C ARG A 283 -28.68 9.25 -10.47
N LEU A 284 -27.36 9.35 -10.32
CA LEU A 284 -26.71 10.00 -9.19
C LEU A 284 -26.84 11.53 -9.33
N ASP A 285 -27.41 12.18 -8.33
CA ASP A 285 -27.49 13.64 -8.23
C ASP A 285 -26.18 14.18 -7.63
N MET A 286 -25.21 14.41 -8.51
CA MET A 286 -23.88 14.84 -8.10
C MET A 286 -23.86 16.27 -7.52
N HIS A 287 -24.78 17.14 -7.96
CA HIS A 287 -24.91 18.47 -7.39
C HIS A 287 -25.37 18.40 -5.92
N LYS A 288 -26.46 17.66 -5.65
CA LYS A 288 -26.95 17.45 -4.28
C LYS A 288 -25.92 16.75 -3.40
N LEU A 289 -25.19 15.78 -3.96
CA LEU A 289 -24.11 15.09 -3.25
C LEU A 289 -23.03 16.09 -2.81
N MET A 290 -22.50 16.89 -3.73
CA MET A 290 -21.44 17.85 -3.43
C MET A 290 -21.89 18.97 -2.49
N GLN A 291 -23.14 19.42 -2.61
CA GLN A 291 -23.73 20.37 -1.68
C GLN A 291 -23.80 19.78 -0.25
N LYS A 292 -24.23 18.52 -0.12
CA LYS A 292 -24.23 17.84 1.19
C LYS A 292 -22.83 17.57 1.72
N PHE A 293 -21.86 17.29 0.84
CA PHE A 293 -20.47 17.20 1.26
C PHE A 293 -19.94 18.55 1.77
N GLN A 294 -20.30 19.66 1.13
CA GLN A 294 -19.93 21.02 1.56
C GLN A 294 -20.47 21.34 2.95
N GLU A 295 -21.75 21.05 3.21
CA GLU A 295 -22.39 21.17 4.53
C GLU A 295 -21.69 20.28 5.57
N PHE A 296 -21.48 19.00 5.23
CA PHE A 296 -20.78 18.05 6.08
C PHE A 296 -19.35 18.51 6.42
N PHE A 297 -18.62 19.03 5.42
CA PHE A 297 -17.25 19.51 5.60
C PHE A 297 -17.22 20.69 6.58
N ARG A 298 -18.14 21.67 6.45
CA ARG A 298 -18.30 22.79 7.39
C ARG A 298 -18.56 22.34 8.82
N GLU A 299 -19.44 21.38 9.01
CA GLU A 299 -19.85 20.92 10.35
C GLU A 299 -18.77 20.12 11.07
N ASN A 300 -17.85 19.49 10.32
CA ASN A 300 -16.91 18.51 10.87
C ASN A 300 -15.44 18.93 10.75
N SER A 301 -15.13 20.00 10.02
CA SER A 301 -13.78 20.48 9.73
C SER A 301 -12.91 20.76 10.97
N GLU A 302 -13.46 21.29 12.05
CA GLU A 302 -12.70 21.62 13.26
C GLU A 302 -12.26 20.36 14.01
N HIS A 303 -13.19 19.43 14.21
CA HIS A 303 -12.89 18.09 14.75
C HIS A 303 -11.95 17.29 13.84
N TRP A 304 -11.93 17.62 12.55
CA TRP A 304 -11.18 16.95 11.52
C TRP A 304 -9.68 17.33 11.51
N VAL A 305 -9.35 18.62 11.58
CA VAL A 305 -7.96 19.14 11.57
C VAL A 305 -7.13 18.61 12.74
N GLU A 306 -7.76 18.37 13.89
CA GLU A 306 -7.06 17.90 15.10
C GLU A 306 -6.84 16.39 15.13
N ARG A 307 -7.77 15.59 14.59
CA ARG A 307 -7.78 14.12 14.72
C ARG A 307 -7.13 13.38 13.55
N PHE A 308 -7.02 14.01 12.38
CA PHE A 308 -6.35 13.36 11.25
C PHE A 308 -4.85 13.30 11.47
N GLN A 309 -4.31 12.08 11.44
CA GLN A 309 -2.87 11.90 11.35
C GLN A 309 -2.34 12.50 10.04
N TYR A 310 -3.04 12.25 8.92
CA TYR A 310 -2.72 12.77 7.58
C TYR A 310 -3.46 14.10 7.31
N LYS A 311 -3.00 15.19 7.93
CA LYS A 311 -3.60 16.53 7.87
C LYS A 311 -3.57 17.18 6.48
N GLU A 312 -2.54 16.99 5.68
CA GLU A 312 -2.43 17.60 4.34
C GLU A 312 -3.29 16.86 3.30
N ALA A 313 -3.24 15.51 3.30
CA ALA A 313 -4.07 14.69 2.41
C ALA A 313 -5.54 14.62 2.87
N GLY A 314 -5.76 14.98 4.11
CA GLY A 314 -7.02 15.05 4.81
C GLY A 314 -8.30 15.42 4.08
N PRO A 315 -8.42 16.60 3.46
CA PRO A 315 -9.65 16.98 2.77
C PRO A 315 -9.96 16.07 1.58
N HIS A 316 -8.92 15.60 0.89
CA HIS A 316 -9.04 14.62 -0.19
C HIS A 316 -9.56 13.28 0.35
N LEU A 317 -8.98 12.81 1.46
CA LEU A 317 -9.39 11.59 2.14
C LEU A 317 -10.85 11.65 2.61
N LEU A 318 -11.30 12.78 3.16
CA LEU A 318 -12.68 12.97 3.57
C LEU A 318 -13.67 12.90 2.41
N LEU A 319 -13.41 13.61 1.32
CA LEU A 319 -14.28 13.55 0.15
C LEU A 319 -14.37 12.11 -0.36
N GLN A 320 -13.23 11.40 -0.41
CA GLN A 320 -13.22 9.99 -0.79
C GLN A 320 -14.05 9.12 0.16
N ALA A 321 -13.94 9.35 1.46
CA ALA A 321 -14.71 8.61 2.46
C ALA A 321 -16.21 8.80 2.26
N PHE A 322 -16.61 10.05 2.02
CA PHE A 322 -18.00 10.44 1.77
C PHE A 322 -18.54 9.82 0.48
N LEU A 323 -17.78 9.92 -0.61
CA LEU A 323 -18.12 9.34 -1.91
C LEU A 323 -18.25 7.81 -1.83
N GLN A 324 -17.28 7.12 -1.23
CA GLN A 324 -17.31 5.67 -1.09
C GLN A 324 -18.53 5.19 -0.29
N ARG A 325 -18.90 5.90 0.79
CA ARG A 325 -20.06 5.56 1.62
C ARG A 325 -21.37 5.56 0.83
N ILE A 326 -21.48 6.41 -0.19
CA ILE A 326 -22.66 6.60 -1.04
C ILE A 326 -22.61 5.70 -2.27
N ILE A 327 -21.46 5.66 -2.96
CA ILE A 327 -21.32 5.02 -4.27
C ILE A 327 -21.23 3.50 -4.17
N ASN A 328 -20.72 2.94 -3.07
CA ASN A 328 -20.69 1.49 -2.84
C ASN A 328 -22.09 0.83 -2.88
N GLY A 329 -23.18 1.61 -2.85
CA GLY A 329 -24.56 1.13 -3.01
C GLY A 329 -25.05 0.93 -4.45
N GLY A 330 -24.24 1.18 -5.48
CA GLY A 330 -24.67 1.00 -6.88
C GLY A 330 -23.73 1.52 -7.99
N GLY A 331 -22.52 1.98 -7.65
CA GLY A 331 -21.53 2.45 -8.61
C GLY A 331 -20.09 2.13 -8.18
N ARG A 332 -19.14 2.66 -8.93
CA ARG A 332 -17.70 2.45 -8.74
C ARG A 332 -16.98 3.78 -8.66
N ILE A 333 -15.91 3.83 -7.86
CA ILE A 333 -14.97 4.94 -7.85
C ILE A 333 -13.66 4.44 -8.41
N ASP A 334 -13.23 5.02 -9.52
CA ASP A 334 -11.92 4.78 -10.09
C ASP A 334 -11.01 5.96 -9.79
N ARG A 335 -9.76 5.64 -9.45
CA ARG A 335 -8.70 6.62 -9.23
C ARG A 335 -7.71 6.49 -10.36
N GLU A 336 -7.59 7.52 -11.19
CA GLU A 336 -6.55 7.53 -12.19
C GLU A 336 -5.39 8.41 -11.70
N TYR A 337 -4.28 7.75 -11.40
CA TYR A 337 -2.99 8.41 -11.25
C TYR A 337 -2.24 8.15 -12.55
N GLY A 338 -2.44 9.02 -13.54
CA GLY A 338 -1.90 8.83 -14.87
C GLY A 338 -0.39 8.59 -14.87
N LEU A 339 0.07 7.70 -15.77
CA LEU A 339 1.48 7.50 -16.08
C LEU A 339 2.15 8.86 -16.36
N GLY A 340 2.88 9.37 -15.38
CA GLY A 340 3.79 10.50 -15.52
C GLY A 340 3.32 11.89 -15.07
N LYS A 341 2.12 12.10 -14.50
CA LYS A 341 1.73 13.43 -13.97
C LYS A 341 0.88 13.36 -12.70
N LYS A 342 1.30 14.14 -11.70
CA LYS A 342 0.69 14.35 -10.38
C LYS A 342 -0.84 14.54 -10.46
N ARG A 343 -1.63 13.71 -9.76
CA ARG A 343 -2.81 14.05 -8.92
C ARG A 343 -3.74 12.86 -8.62
N VAL A 344 -4.59 13.06 -7.60
CA VAL A 344 -5.77 12.24 -7.27
C VAL A 344 -6.94 12.78 -8.06
N ASP A 345 -7.13 12.27 -9.28
CA ASP A 345 -8.35 12.54 -10.04
C ASP A 345 -9.35 11.43 -9.76
N ILE A 346 -10.55 11.80 -9.29
CA ILE A 346 -11.59 10.84 -8.92
C ILE A 346 -12.56 10.73 -10.08
N MET A 347 -12.73 9.53 -10.62
CA MET A 347 -13.85 9.19 -11.49
C MET A 347 -14.91 8.47 -10.66
N VAL A 348 -16.12 8.98 -10.69
CA VAL A 348 -17.30 8.28 -10.20
C VAL A 348 -18.03 7.70 -11.40
N GLN A 349 -18.15 6.39 -11.46
CA GLN A 349 -18.99 5.71 -12.44
C GLN A 349 -20.26 5.20 -11.75
N TRP A 350 -21.41 5.75 -12.14
CA TRP A 350 -22.72 5.34 -11.65
C TRP A 350 -23.49 4.72 -12.81
N SER A 351 -23.77 3.41 -12.78
CA SER A 351 -24.18 2.64 -13.97
C SER A 351 -23.17 2.73 -15.14
N GLU A 352 -23.45 2.08 -16.27
CA GLU A 352 -22.59 2.17 -17.46
C GLU A 352 -22.65 3.56 -18.13
N ALA A 353 -23.72 4.32 -17.90
CA ALA A 353 -24.06 5.52 -18.68
C ALA A 353 -23.77 6.85 -17.97
N GLN A 354 -23.36 6.86 -16.70
CA GLN A 354 -23.03 8.09 -15.98
C GLN A 354 -21.61 8.03 -15.41
N LYS A 355 -20.80 9.01 -15.82
CA LYS A 355 -19.43 9.23 -15.39
C LYS A 355 -19.31 10.67 -14.91
N GLU A 356 -18.85 10.86 -13.69
CA GLU A 356 -18.58 12.17 -13.11
C GLU A 356 -17.10 12.26 -12.75
N VAL A 357 -16.46 13.34 -13.21
CA VAL A 357 -15.05 13.59 -12.97
C VAL A 357 -14.90 14.64 -11.87
N ILE A 358 -14.01 14.39 -10.91
CA ILE A 358 -13.70 15.31 -9.82
C ILE A 358 -12.19 15.57 -9.75
N GLU A 359 -11.84 16.85 -9.83
CA GLU A 359 -10.49 17.37 -9.60
C GLU A 359 -10.44 18.08 -8.25
N LEU A 360 -9.37 17.83 -7.48
CA LEU A 360 -9.21 18.39 -6.15
C LEU A 360 -8.03 19.39 -6.09
N LYS A 361 -8.23 20.47 -5.34
CA LYS A 361 -7.21 21.50 -5.08
C LYS A 361 -7.22 21.94 -3.63
N ILE A 362 -6.04 22.18 -3.08
CA ILE A 362 -5.86 22.96 -1.85
C ILE A 362 -5.54 24.39 -2.27
N LEU A 363 -6.24 25.37 -1.70
CA LEU A 363 -5.97 26.78 -1.92
C LEU A 363 -4.64 27.17 -1.27
N ARG A 364 -3.62 27.43 -2.09
CA ARG A 364 -2.28 27.87 -1.66
C ARG A 364 -1.83 29.17 -2.30
N LYS A 365 -2.48 29.57 -3.39
CA LYS A 365 -2.24 30.81 -4.14
C LYS A 365 -3.53 31.61 -4.12
N SER A 366 -3.66 32.63 -4.98
CA SER A 366 -4.96 33.26 -5.19
C SER A 366 -5.99 32.24 -5.70
N LEU A 367 -7.25 32.50 -5.36
CA LEU A 367 -8.38 31.67 -5.76
C LEU A 367 -8.47 31.56 -7.29
N GLU A 368 -8.29 32.66 -7.99
CA GLU A 368 -8.32 32.71 -9.47
C GLU A 368 -7.25 31.80 -10.08
N LYS A 369 -5.99 31.91 -9.64
CA LYS A 369 -4.90 31.06 -10.14
C LYS A 369 -5.16 29.58 -9.86
N THR A 370 -5.75 29.28 -8.71
CA THR A 370 -6.09 27.89 -8.32
C THR A 370 -7.22 27.34 -9.19
N ILE A 371 -8.24 28.15 -9.49
CA ILE A 371 -9.32 27.82 -10.42
C ILE A 371 -8.77 27.57 -11.83
N ASP A 372 -7.92 28.45 -12.35
CA ASP A 372 -7.35 28.34 -13.70
C ASP A 372 -6.43 27.13 -13.86
N GLU A 373 -5.61 26.84 -12.85
CA GLU A 373 -4.79 25.63 -12.80
C GLU A 373 -5.65 24.37 -12.71
N GLY A 374 -6.66 24.37 -11.83
CA GLY A 374 -7.58 23.25 -11.63
C GLY A 374 -8.41 22.92 -12.88
N LYS A 375 -9.00 23.94 -13.52
CA LYS A 375 -9.79 23.75 -14.75
C LYS A 375 -8.98 23.19 -15.90
N ARG A 376 -7.72 23.63 -16.08
CA ARG A 376 -6.86 23.09 -17.13
C ARG A 376 -6.60 21.59 -16.96
N GLN A 377 -6.44 21.13 -15.72
CA GLN A 377 -6.22 19.71 -15.42
C GLN A 377 -7.51 18.91 -15.57
N LEU A 378 -8.59 19.39 -14.96
CA LEU A 378 -9.92 18.82 -15.06
C LEU A 378 -10.34 18.66 -16.53
N ALA A 379 -10.09 19.66 -17.37
CA ALA A 379 -10.39 19.61 -18.80
C ALA A 379 -9.62 18.49 -19.53
N SER A 380 -8.34 18.28 -19.19
CA SER A 380 -7.54 17.19 -19.74
C SER A 380 -8.06 15.82 -19.30
N TYR A 381 -8.55 15.71 -18.06
CA TYR A 381 -9.09 14.44 -17.56
C TYR A 381 -10.48 14.13 -18.12
N MET A 382 -11.34 15.15 -18.23
CA MET A 382 -12.64 15.06 -18.90
C MET A 382 -12.51 14.53 -20.34
N GLU A 383 -11.51 15.00 -21.08
CA GLU A 383 -11.23 14.55 -22.45
C GLU A 383 -10.89 13.06 -22.52
N ARG A 384 -10.00 12.59 -21.63
CA ARG A 384 -9.62 11.17 -21.53
C ARG A 384 -10.82 10.28 -21.19
N CYS A 385 -11.73 10.80 -20.37
CA CYS A 385 -12.91 10.07 -19.92
C CYS A 385 -14.11 10.18 -20.86
N GLY A 386 -14.03 11.03 -21.90
CA GLY A 386 -15.11 11.27 -22.85
C GLY A 386 -16.31 11.99 -22.23
N VAL A 387 -16.11 12.85 -21.23
CA VAL A 387 -17.18 13.61 -20.56
C VAL A 387 -17.09 15.10 -20.86
N ASN A 388 -18.25 15.78 -20.90
CA ASN A 388 -18.33 17.22 -21.17
C ASN A 388 -18.55 18.07 -19.90
N SER A 389 -18.69 17.43 -18.74
CA SER A 389 -18.78 18.11 -17.44
C SER A 389 -17.83 17.52 -16.41
N GLY A 390 -17.42 18.35 -15.44
CA GLY A 390 -16.58 17.94 -14.33
C GLY A 390 -16.67 18.87 -13.12
N HIS A 391 -16.28 18.36 -11.97
CA HIS A 391 -16.32 19.04 -10.68
C HIS A 391 -14.90 19.45 -10.26
N LEU A 392 -14.68 20.73 -9.99
CA LEU A 392 -13.45 21.23 -9.38
C LEU A 392 -13.76 21.59 -7.92
N VAL A 393 -13.11 20.92 -6.98
CA VAL A 393 -13.31 21.14 -5.54
C VAL A 393 -12.05 21.78 -4.96
N ILE A 394 -12.21 22.93 -4.33
CA ILE A 394 -11.12 23.74 -3.78
C ILE A 394 -11.31 23.83 -2.28
N PHE A 395 -10.34 23.30 -1.53
CA PHE A 395 -10.30 23.38 -0.07
C PHE A 395 -9.47 24.58 0.39
N ASP A 396 -10.10 25.53 1.06
CA ASP A 396 -9.47 26.66 1.74
C ASP A 396 -9.24 26.32 3.23
N ARG A 397 -7.97 26.18 3.60
CA ARG A 397 -7.55 25.83 4.96
C ARG A 397 -7.18 27.04 5.82
N SER A 398 -7.44 28.27 5.35
CA SER A 398 -7.22 29.48 6.12
C SER A 398 -7.98 29.43 7.44
N VAL A 399 -7.28 29.47 8.57
CA VAL A 399 -7.88 29.50 9.91
C VAL A 399 -8.48 30.87 10.24
N ASP A 400 -8.07 31.90 9.50
CA ASP A 400 -8.42 33.31 9.67
C ASP A 400 -9.68 33.73 8.91
N LYS A 401 -10.25 32.84 8.09
CA LYS A 401 -11.45 33.11 7.29
C LYS A 401 -12.67 32.40 7.84
N GLU A 402 -13.79 33.11 7.82
CA GLU A 402 -15.11 32.57 8.13
C GLU A 402 -15.57 31.58 7.05
N TRP A 403 -16.41 30.61 7.45
CA TRP A 403 -16.92 29.58 6.54
C TRP A 403 -17.69 30.15 5.34
N ASP A 404 -18.42 31.24 5.54
CA ASP A 404 -19.20 31.87 4.49
C ASP A 404 -18.31 32.53 3.41
N GLU A 405 -17.02 32.75 3.69
CA GLU A 405 -16.03 33.22 2.70
C GLU A 405 -15.39 32.08 1.91
N LYS A 406 -15.38 30.87 2.47
CA LYS A 406 -14.79 29.66 1.87
C LYS A 406 -15.79 28.90 1.01
N ILE A 407 -17.04 28.86 1.46
CA ILE A 407 -18.13 28.12 0.85
C ILE A 407 -18.69 28.88 -0.35
N PHE A 408 -18.53 28.32 -1.53
CA PHE A 408 -19.19 28.83 -2.72
C PHE A 408 -19.46 27.73 -3.75
N TYR A 409 -20.34 28.03 -4.69
CA TYR A 409 -20.59 27.23 -5.86
C TYR A 409 -20.62 28.12 -7.10
N ARG A 410 -19.94 27.72 -8.18
CA ARG A 410 -19.95 28.42 -9.47
C ARG A 410 -20.10 27.43 -10.61
N GLU A 411 -20.98 27.74 -11.55
CA GLU A 411 -21.01 27.09 -12.85
C GLU A 411 -20.26 27.95 -13.87
N VAL A 412 -19.31 27.34 -14.57
CA VAL A 412 -18.57 28.01 -15.65
C VAL A 412 -18.66 27.17 -16.91
N MET A 413 -19.08 27.79 -18.01
CA MET A 413 -19.07 27.19 -19.33
C MET A 413 -17.91 27.77 -20.14
N GLU A 414 -17.02 26.91 -20.62
CA GLU A 414 -15.95 27.32 -21.53
C GLU A 414 -15.95 26.42 -22.75
N SER A 415 -16.08 27.03 -23.93
CA SER A 415 -16.28 26.29 -25.19
C SER A 415 -17.45 25.30 -25.07
N THR A 416 -17.22 24.00 -25.12
CA THR A 416 -18.24 22.94 -24.98
C THR A 416 -18.23 22.24 -23.61
N ARG A 417 -17.37 22.69 -22.68
CA ARG A 417 -17.13 22.05 -21.38
C ARG A 417 -17.83 22.82 -20.25
N LYS A 418 -18.49 22.08 -19.36
CA LYS A 418 -19.14 22.63 -18.15
C LYS A 418 -18.31 22.30 -16.91
N PHE A 419 -17.93 23.31 -16.15
CA PHE A 419 -17.18 23.18 -14.91
C PHE A 419 -18.07 23.55 -13.72
N PHE A 420 -18.16 22.66 -12.75
CA PHE A 420 -18.83 22.88 -11.46
C PHE A 420 -17.76 23.13 -10.40
N ILE A 421 -17.63 24.37 -9.94
CA ILE A 421 -16.56 24.76 -9.00
C ILE A 421 -17.14 24.91 -7.60
N TRP A 422 -16.56 24.18 -6.65
CA TRP A 422 -16.98 24.12 -5.26
C TRP A 422 -15.86 24.66 -4.37
N GLY A 423 -16.15 25.69 -3.58
CA GLY A 423 -15.27 26.16 -2.52
C GLY A 423 -15.66 25.54 -1.19
N MET A 424 -14.70 25.04 -0.43
CA MET A 424 -14.92 24.41 0.86
C MET A 424 -13.92 24.92 1.87
#